data_AF-D2VGR9-F1
#
_entry.id   AF-D2VGR9-F1
#
_cell.length_a   1.000
_cell.length_b   1.000
_cell.length_c   1.000
_cell.angle_alpha   90.00
_cell.angle_beta   90.00
_cell.angle_gamma   90.00
#
_symmetry.space_group_name_H-M   'P 1'
#
loop_
_entity.id
_entity.type
_entity.pdbx_description
1 polymer ?
#
loop_
_entity_poly.entity_id
_entity_poly.type
_entity_poly.pdbx_seq_one_letter_code
_entity_poly.pdbx_strand_id
1 'polypeptide(L)'
;MGGIVASKPTINLSEEPLTTLVDPTFPKLLFDHFDKVTDFFNDKIAEVECFEKVVENYSHYYHNIYDIHSFKKKLQKTENVPSHLDICRKVAQGFEDCGKDYYKIYEDLDSILTKIRLLKITLKEYVNSAKVEETNLNYELENANKDVENSKLKETKLTLSVIEAQSENDQPKVDRLQIQLKQANSDTESFEKTFETINNQRKRKLTNILTHLEIMEKKRFIELKELASNFSKVQFDVLEFESHTTETCEKGIDDISEESEIKYFIAKCTKGDINQIKDDVPTPKIQIAQIAYFNKILSDPEDPDKVDLGVWLKNSSDKVKEEIESSKPFTDSEFPPNHNSVVGLQTITKRLDLTWKRATDVYKQLKFGEFSPDNIAPRKGDSWLLSYLYCIAQKPELVSKLFSVNELNTAGIYEVNLCVGGEFTKVIIDDHFPFDKDNVPHFGASKKEELWVPLVVKAFAKAVGCFLKLEANFYYLGFQVLTGYPNYDIIFNDTNSKKPSFLDACWTAVNQAPKKGYLINCFSRFDVDKGLDPSASYIVLDSYSKDDVKLLQLANPWKSTQWNGDWNDSDPMWTEEMKSLIQSFIEKKNTFSSSSAIRK
;
A
#
# COMPACT_ATOMS: atom_id res chain seq x y z
N MET A 1 -19.49 -41.49 -12.38
CA MET A 1 -19.60 -42.19 -13.68
C MET A 1 -19.93 -41.16 -14.74
N GLY A 2 -19.12 -41.09 -15.79
CA GLY A 2 -19.24 -40.09 -16.87
C GLY A 2 -17.86 -39.82 -17.47
N GLY A 3 -17.26 -40.85 -18.08
CA GLY A 3 -15.96 -40.72 -18.74
C GLY A 3 -16.09 -39.93 -20.03
N ILE A 4 -15.30 -38.86 -20.15
CA ILE A 4 -15.07 -38.19 -21.42
C ILE A 4 -13.95 -38.95 -22.11
N VAL A 5 -14.32 -39.80 -23.06
CA VAL A 5 -13.40 -40.40 -24.02
C VAL A 5 -12.92 -39.27 -24.92
N ALA A 6 -11.66 -38.86 -24.76
CA ALA A 6 -11.01 -37.94 -25.69
C ALA A 6 -10.88 -38.66 -27.04
N SER A 7 -11.80 -38.37 -27.96
CA SER A 7 -11.62 -38.68 -29.37
C SER A 7 -10.38 -37.94 -29.86
N LYS A 8 -9.40 -38.67 -30.40
CA LYS A 8 -8.30 -38.09 -31.19
C LYS A 8 -8.88 -37.12 -32.22
N PRO A 9 -8.38 -35.88 -32.35
CA PRO A 9 -8.82 -35.01 -33.41
C PRO A 9 -8.31 -35.57 -34.74
N THR A 10 -9.22 -36.11 -35.54
CA THR A 10 -8.97 -36.35 -36.96
C THR A 10 -8.98 -34.97 -37.62
N ILE A 11 -7.80 -34.45 -37.98
CA ILE A 11 -7.69 -33.19 -38.71
C ILE A 11 -8.28 -33.43 -40.10
N ASN A 12 -9.48 -32.92 -40.32
CA ASN A 12 -10.15 -32.92 -41.62
C ASN A 12 -9.52 -31.81 -42.47
N LEU A 13 -8.68 -32.19 -43.43
CA LEU A 13 -8.06 -31.29 -44.41
C LEU A 13 -9.12 -30.91 -45.47
N SER A 14 -10.12 -30.11 -45.10
CA SER A 14 -11.05 -29.55 -46.07
C SER A 14 -10.53 -28.21 -46.60
N GLU A 15 -10.12 -28.24 -47.86
CA GLU A 15 -10.42 -27.25 -48.90
C GLU A 15 -10.10 -25.76 -48.63
N GLU A 16 -8.81 -25.41 -48.58
CA GLU A 16 -8.34 -24.16 -49.23
C GLU A 16 -7.07 -24.47 -50.03
N PRO A 17 -6.90 -23.93 -51.25
CA PRO A 17 -5.78 -24.27 -52.11
C PRO A 17 -4.50 -23.57 -51.62
N LEU A 18 -3.82 -24.20 -50.65
CA LEU A 18 -2.49 -23.78 -50.14
C LEU A 18 -1.34 -23.95 -51.15
N THR A 19 -1.64 -24.32 -52.41
CA THR A 19 -0.66 -24.61 -53.46
C THR A 19 0.07 -23.37 -54.00
N THR A 20 -0.28 -22.16 -53.59
CA THR A 20 0.38 -20.91 -54.00
C THR A 20 1.39 -20.34 -52.99
N LEU A 21 1.55 -20.98 -51.82
CA LEU A 21 2.35 -20.43 -50.71
C LEU A 21 3.64 -21.19 -50.40
N VAL A 22 3.98 -22.29 -51.08
CA VAL A 22 5.17 -23.09 -50.78
C VAL A 22 6.30 -22.73 -51.74
N ASP A 23 7.46 -22.33 -51.22
CA ASP A 23 8.63 -22.12 -52.06
C ASP A 23 9.23 -23.49 -52.46
N PRO A 24 9.21 -23.88 -53.75
CA PRO A 24 9.72 -25.17 -54.19
C PRO A 24 11.23 -25.34 -53.97
N THR A 25 11.95 -24.27 -53.64
CA THR A 25 13.37 -24.29 -53.29
C THR A 25 13.61 -24.54 -51.81
N PHE A 26 12.64 -24.27 -50.93
CA PHE A 26 12.80 -24.36 -49.47
C PHE A 26 13.23 -25.77 -49.00
N PRO A 27 12.55 -26.87 -49.40
CA PRO A 27 13.00 -28.21 -49.02
C PRO A 27 14.38 -28.58 -49.60
N LYS A 28 14.72 -28.05 -50.78
CA LYS A 28 16.00 -28.35 -51.44
C LYS A 28 17.17 -27.67 -50.73
N LEU A 29 16.97 -26.46 -50.23
CA LEU A 29 17.99 -25.67 -49.53
C LEU A 29 18.28 -26.19 -48.12
N LEU A 30 17.29 -26.84 -47.49
CA LEU A 30 17.36 -27.24 -46.09
C LEU A 30 17.51 -28.74 -45.89
N PHE A 31 17.57 -29.50 -46.98
CA PHE A 31 17.64 -30.96 -46.96
C PHE A 31 18.79 -31.51 -46.10
N ASP A 32 19.99 -30.90 -46.22
CA ASP A 32 21.20 -31.29 -45.48
C ASP A 32 21.38 -30.48 -44.18
N HIS A 33 20.36 -29.73 -43.77
CA HIS A 33 20.41 -28.80 -42.64
C HIS A 33 19.22 -29.01 -41.68
N PHE A 34 18.68 -30.23 -41.63
CA PHE A 34 17.51 -30.55 -40.83
C PHE A 34 17.68 -30.21 -39.35
N ASP A 35 18.84 -30.51 -38.75
CA ASP A 35 19.17 -30.13 -37.37
C ASP A 35 18.96 -28.62 -37.14
N LYS A 36 19.50 -27.78 -38.03
CA LYS A 36 19.35 -26.32 -37.95
C LYS A 36 17.90 -25.86 -38.10
N VAL A 37 17.11 -26.54 -38.93
CA VAL A 37 15.67 -26.26 -39.04
C VAL A 37 15.00 -26.55 -37.70
N THR A 38 15.31 -27.67 -37.07
CA THR A 38 14.71 -28.00 -35.79
C THR A 38 15.17 -27.10 -34.64
N ASP A 39 16.41 -26.64 -34.64
CA ASP A 39 16.92 -25.64 -33.70
C ASP A 39 16.18 -24.31 -33.87
N PHE A 40 15.98 -23.86 -35.12
CA PHE A 40 15.17 -22.68 -35.40
C PHE A 40 13.75 -22.81 -34.82
N PHE A 41 13.09 -23.95 -34.99
CA PHE A 41 11.76 -24.14 -34.41
C PHE A 41 11.77 -24.21 -32.88
N ASN A 42 12.81 -24.80 -32.28
CA ASN A 42 12.98 -24.78 -30.82
C ASN A 42 13.09 -23.33 -30.32
N ASP A 43 13.85 -22.47 -31.00
CA ASP A 43 13.94 -21.04 -30.69
C ASP A 43 12.59 -20.35 -30.84
N LYS A 44 11.82 -20.68 -31.88
CA LYS A 44 10.46 -20.14 -32.07
C LYS A 44 9.45 -20.64 -31.05
N ILE A 45 9.60 -21.86 -30.55
CA ILE A 45 8.81 -22.35 -29.43
C ILE A 45 9.16 -21.57 -28.16
N ALA A 46 10.45 -21.29 -27.91
CA ALA A 46 10.88 -20.48 -26.78
C ALA A 46 10.36 -19.03 -26.87
N GLU A 47 10.29 -18.45 -28.07
CA GLU A 47 9.67 -17.14 -28.34
C GLU A 47 8.19 -17.14 -27.93
N VAL A 48 7.43 -18.18 -28.32
CA VAL A 48 6.02 -18.34 -27.95
C VAL A 48 5.85 -18.55 -26.44
N GLU A 49 6.72 -19.33 -25.79
CA GLU A 49 6.73 -19.52 -24.33
C GLU A 49 7.03 -18.21 -23.56
N CYS A 50 7.92 -17.38 -24.10
CA CYS A 50 8.19 -16.08 -23.52
C CYS A 50 6.94 -15.19 -23.59
N PHE A 51 6.26 -15.16 -24.74
CA PHE A 51 5.03 -14.40 -24.90
C PHE A 51 3.90 -14.92 -24.00
N GLU A 52 3.75 -16.25 -23.89
CA GLU A 52 2.81 -16.89 -22.96
C GLU A 52 3.00 -16.40 -21.53
N LYS A 53 4.24 -16.38 -21.01
CA LYS A 53 4.54 -15.90 -19.65
C LYS A 53 4.19 -14.44 -19.45
N VAL A 54 4.40 -13.60 -20.46
CA VAL A 54 4.02 -12.17 -20.41
C VAL A 54 2.51 -12.03 -20.26
N VAL A 55 1.74 -12.73 -21.11
CA VAL A 55 0.27 -12.69 -21.08
C VAL A 55 -0.28 -13.32 -19.80
N GLU A 56 0.32 -14.42 -19.32
CA GLU A 56 -0.06 -15.10 -18.08
C GLU A 56 0.14 -14.21 -16.85
N ASN A 57 1.29 -13.54 -16.72
CA ASN A 57 1.54 -12.59 -15.63
C ASN A 57 0.54 -11.43 -15.66
N TYR A 58 0.26 -10.90 -16.86
CA TYR A 58 -0.71 -9.82 -17.04
C TYR A 58 -2.12 -10.29 -16.65
N SER A 59 -2.55 -11.47 -17.11
CA SER A 59 -3.84 -12.09 -16.78
C SER A 59 -4.00 -12.32 -15.27
N HIS A 60 -2.97 -12.83 -14.60
CA HIS A 60 -2.99 -13.10 -13.16
C HIS A 60 -3.20 -11.81 -12.33
N TYR A 61 -2.58 -10.71 -12.74
CA TYR A 61 -2.78 -9.41 -12.09
C TYR A 61 -4.25 -8.97 -12.12
N TYR A 62 -4.91 -9.05 -13.28
CA TYR A 62 -6.32 -8.68 -13.42
C TYR A 62 -7.28 -9.69 -12.77
N HIS A 63 -6.91 -10.97 -12.71
CA HIS A 63 -7.64 -11.97 -11.93
C HIS A 63 -7.70 -11.62 -10.44
N ASN A 64 -6.57 -11.19 -9.85
CA ASN A 64 -6.52 -10.79 -8.45
C ASN A 64 -7.30 -9.50 -8.17
N ILE A 65 -7.34 -8.56 -9.13
CA ILE A 65 -8.15 -7.35 -9.03
C ILE A 65 -9.64 -7.70 -9.08
N TYR A 66 -10.03 -8.68 -9.90
CA TYR A 66 -11.39 -9.20 -9.90
C TYR A 66 -11.81 -9.75 -8.52
N ASP A 67 -10.96 -10.44 -7.78
CA ASP A 67 -11.33 -10.98 -6.46
C ASP A 67 -11.68 -9.90 -5.40
N ILE A 68 -11.25 -8.65 -5.63
CA ILE A 68 -11.64 -7.47 -4.83
C ILE A 68 -13.14 -7.14 -5.00
N HIS A 69 -13.79 -7.63 -6.07
CA HIS A 69 -15.23 -7.50 -6.33
C HIS A 69 -16.12 -8.07 -5.18
N SER A 70 -15.57 -8.91 -4.29
CA SER A 70 -16.28 -9.40 -3.10
C SER A 70 -16.56 -8.34 -2.01
N PHE A 71 -16.00 -7.13 -2.15
CA PHE A 71 -16.12 -6.04 -1.17
C PHE A 71 -17.55 -5.44 -1.10
N LYS A 72 -18.26 -5.30 -2.23
CA LYS A 72 -19.64 -4.75 -2.26
C LYS A 72 -20.66 -5.61 -1.51
N LYS A 73 -20.56 -6.94 -1.61
CA LYS A 73 -21.44 -7.88 -0.88
C LYS A 73 -21.36 -7.70 0.64
N LYS A 74 -20.25 -7.15 1.15
CA LYS A 74 -20.05 -6.83 2.57
C LYS A 74 -20.56 -5.43 2.94
N LEU A 75 -20.51 -4.47 2.00
CA LEU A 75 -20.96 -3.07 2.17
C LEU A 75 -22.47 -2.86 2.06
N GLN A 76 -23.20 -3.69 1.31
CA GLN A 76 -24.67 -3.58 1.13
C GLN A 76 -25.51 -3.74 2.42
N LYS A 77 -24.90 -3.85 3.61
CA LYS A 77 -25.59 -3.90 4.90
C LYS A 77 -25.87 -2.52 5.53
N THR A 78 -25.43 -1.41 4.94
CA THR A 78 -25.73 -0.04 5.41
C THR A 78 -26.89 0.57 4.60
N GLU A 79 -28.12 0.16 4.92
CA GLU A 79 -29.33 0.80 4.38
C GLU A 79 -29.53 2.16 5.06
N ASN A 80 -29.58 3.25 4.27
CA ASN A 80 -30.16 4.60 4.55
C ASN A 80 -29.29 5.85 4.25
N VAL A 81 -28.11 5.75 3.65
CA VAL A 81 -27.32 6.94 3.26
C VAL A 81 -27.58 7.31 1.79
N PRO A 82 -28.00 8.56 1.47
CA PRO A 82 -28.19 9.01 0.09
C PRO A 82 -26.93 8.85 -0.75
N SER A 83 -27.12 8.55 -2.03
CA SER A 83 -26.05 8.29 -2.98
C SER A 83 -25.03 9.42 -3.12
N HIS A 84 -25.43 10.68 -2.90
CA HIS A 84 -24.55 11.84 -3.02
C HIS A 84 -23.60 12.05 -1.83
N LEU A 85 -23.83 11.37 -0.69
CA LEU A 85 -23.17 11.66 0.61
C LEU A 85 -22.27 10.56 1.13
N ASP A 86 -22.37 9.36 0.54
CA ASP A 86 -21.59 8.23 0.98
C ASP A 86 -20.36 8.08 0.10
N ILE A 87 -19.31 8.83 0.44
CA ILE A 87 -18.00 8.82 -0.25
C ILE A 87 -17.49 7.38 -0.38
N CYS A 88 -17.64 6.57 0.68
CA CYS A 88 -17.24 5.18 0.68
C CYS A 88 -18.07 4.33 -0.30
N ARG A 89 -19.39 4.56 -0.41
CA ARG A 89 -20.24 3.89 -1.41
C ARG A 89 -19.93 4.36 -2.83
N LYS A 90 -19.65 5.64 -3.07
CA LYS A 90 -19.26 6.18 -4.40
C LYS A 90 -17.92 5.62 -4.87
N VAL A 91 -16.91 5.62 -3.99
CA VAL A 91 -15.62 5.00 -4.26
C VAL A 91 -15.78 3.48 -4.46
N ALA A 92 -16.59 2.81 -3.63
CA ALA A 92 -16.89 1.39 -3.80
C ALA A 92 -17.72 1.09 -5.06
N GLN A 93 -18.58 1.99 -5.52
CA GLN A 93 -19.32 1.89 -6.78
C GLN A 93 -18.36 2.05 -7.97
N GLY A 94 -17.44 3.02 -7.92
CA GLY A 94 -16.35 3.14 -8.89
C GLY A 94 -15.55 1.85 -8.99
N PHE A 95 -15.11 1.28 -7.85
CA PHE A 95 -14.43 -0.02 -7.82
C PHE A 95 -15.30 -1.21 -8.27
N GLU A 96 -16.63 -1.12 -8.15
CA GLU A 96 -17.54 -2.17 -8.63
C GLU A 96 -17.72 -2.13 -10.15
N ASP A 97 -17.97 -0.94 -10.69
CA ASP A 97 -18.09 -0.73 -12.13
C ASP A 97 -16.80 -1.18 -12.82
N CYS A 98 -15.65 -0.93 -12.18
CA CYS A 98 -14.38 -1.50 -12.57
C CYS A 98 -14.34 -3.04 -12.61
N GLY A 99 -14.93 -3.71 -11.62
CA GLY A 99 -14.81 -5.16 -11.45
C GLY A 99 -15.45 -5.96 -12.59
N LYS A 100 -16.52 -5.46 -13.22
CA LYS A 100 -17.14 -6.10 -14.39
C LYS A 100 -16.29 -5.97 -15.64
N ASP A 101 -15.68 -4.80 -15.83
CA ASP A 101 -14.83 -4.54 -16.99
C ASP A 101 -13.49 -5.29 -16.85
N TYR A 102 -12.93 -5.37 -15.63
CA TYR A 102 -11.78 -6.24 -15.34
C TYR A 102 -12.07 -7.72 -15.55
N TYR A 103 -13.31 -8.18 -15.32
CA TYR A 103 -13.71 -9.55 -15.63
C TYR A 103 -13.67 -9.81 -17.14
N LYS A 104 -14.19 -8.89 -17.95
CA LYS A 104 -14.11 -8.99 -19.42
C LYS A 104 -12.65 -8.96 -19.92
N ILE A 105 -11.83 -8.05 -19.36
CA ILE A 105 -10.38 -8.00 -19.65
C ILE A 105 -9.73 -9.35 -19.32
N TYR A 106 -10.05 -9.94 -18.17
CA TYR A 106 -9.56 -11.26 -17.79
C TYR A 106 -10.01 -12.35 -18.77
N GLU A 107 -11.28 -12.38 -19.18
CA GLU A 107 -11.79 -13.36 -20.17
C GLU A 107 -11.07 -13.21 -21.53
N ASP A 108 -10.85 -11.99 -21.99
CA ASP A 108 -10.13 -11.71 -23.24
C ASP A 108 -8.66 -12.18 -23.14
N LEU A 109 -8.00 -11.94 -21.99
CA LEU A 109 -6.64 -12.42 -21.72
C LEU A 109 -6.55 -13.95 -21.62
N ASP A 110 -7.52 -14.60 -20.97
CA ASP A 110 -7.58 -16.07 -20.85
C ASP A 110 -7.82 -16.73 -22.22
N SER A 111 -8.65 -16.12 -23.06
CA SER A 111 -8.88 -16.53 -24.45
C SER A 111 -7.59 -16.44 -25.28
N ILE A 112 -6.86 -15.32 -25.17
CA ILE A 112 -5.54 -15.14 -25.82
C ILE A 112 -4.55 -16.20 -25.31
N LEU A 113 -4.47 -16.39 -23.99
CA LEU A 113 -3.55 -17.35 -23.36
C LEU A 113 -3.83 -18.78 -23.81
N THR A 114 -5.10 -19.15 -23.93
CA THR A 114 -5.52 -20.46 -24.45
C THR A 114 -5.06 -20.68 -25.89
N LYS A 115 -5.20 -19.66 -26.75
CA LYS A 115 -4.72 -19.74 -28.15
C LYS A 115 -3.19 -19.82 -28.23
N ILE A 116 -2.45 -19.08 -27.41
CA ILE A 116 -0.98 -19.18 -27.33
C ILE A 116 -0.56 -20.61 -26.93
N ARG A 117 -1.21 -21.19 -25.91
CA ARG A 117 -0.95 -22.56 -25.46
C ARG A 117 -1.21 -23.59 -26.55
N LEU A 118 -2.32 -23.44 -27.30
CA LEU A 118 -2.63 -24.31 -28.44
C LEU A 118 -1.57 -24.20 -29.54
N LEU A 119 -1.14 -22.99 -29.91
CA LEU A 119 -0.07 -22.78 -30.89
C LEU A 119 1.24 -23.45 -30.45
N LYS A 120 1.63 -23.26 -29.18
CA LYS A 120 2.82 -23.88 -28.58
C LYS A 120 2.77 -25.41 -28.65
N ILE A 121 1.65 -26.02 -28.23
CA ILE A 121 1.47 -27.48 -28.25
C ILE A 121 1.58 -27.99 -29.69
N THR A 122 0.86 -27.36 -30.62
CA THR A 122 0.88 -27.73 -32.04
C THR A 122 2.30 -27.73 -32.61
N LEU A 123 3.07 -26.67 -32.35
CA LEU A 123 4.46 -26.57 -32.82
C LEU A 123 5.35 -27.67 -32.22
N LYS A 124 5.25 -27.90 -30.90
CA LYS A 124 6.03 -28.95 -30.22
C LYS A 124 5.74 -30.33 -30.80
N GLU A 125 4.47 -30.66 -31.00
CA GLU A 125 4.05 -31.94 -31.56
C GLU A 125 4.60 -32.16 -32.97
N TYR A 126 4.48 -31.14 -33.84
CA TYR A 126 4.99 -31.21 -35.21
C TYR A 126 6.52 -31.35 -35.27
N VAL A 127 7.26 -30.55 -34.50
CA VAL A 127 8.72 -30.60 -34.48
C VAL A 127 9.21 -31.94 -33.94
N ASN A 128 8.59 -32.46 -32.88
CA ASN A 128 8.93 -33.77 -32.33
C ASN A 128 8.63 -34.89 -33.32
N SER A 129 7.46 -34.86 -33.98
CA SER A 129 7.11 -35.84 -35.01
C SER A 129 8.09 -35.78 -36.19
N ALA A 130 8.53 -34.59 -36.59
CA ALA A 130 9.48 -34.39 -37.67
C ALA A 130 10.86 -34.98 -37.33
N LYS A 131 11.37 -34.74 -36.11
CA LYS A 131 12.63 -35.32 -35.60
C LYS A 131 12.60 -36.84 -35.57
N VAL A 132 11.50 -37.42 -35.06
CA VAL A 132 11.35 -38.88 -34.97
C VAL A 132 11.35 -39.51 -36.37
N GLU A 133 10.58 -38.95 -37.31
CA GLU A 133 10.52 -39.48 -38.67
C GLU A 133 11.87 -39.34 -39.38
N GLU A 134 12.57 -38.21 -39.23
CA GLU A 134 13.89 -38.01 -39.83
C GLU A 134 14.94 -38.98 -39.28
N THR A 135 14.93 -39.22 -37.97
CA THR A 135 15.78 -40.23 -37.32
C THR A 135 15.51 -41.64 -37.89
N ASN A 136 14.23 -42.02 -38.02
CA ASN A 136 13.85 -43.32 -38.59
C ASN A 136 14.32 -43.48 -40.03
N LEU A 137 14.16 -42.42 -40.85
CA LEU A 137 14.60 -42.44 -42.25
C LEU A 137 16.12 -42.51 -42.41
N ASN A 138 16.87 -41.83 -41.54
CA ASN A 138 18.33 -41.93 -41.53
C ASN A 138 18.78 -43.33 -41.10
N TYR A 139 18.13 -43.92 -40.09
CA TYR A 139 18.41 -45.29 -39.66
C TYR A 139 18.13 -46.34 -40.74
N GLU A 140 17.00 -46.23 -41.46
CA GLU A 140 16.69 -47.10 -42.60
C GLU A 140 17.74 -47.01 -43.70
N LEU A 141 18.19 -45.80 -44.02
CA LEU A 141 19.23 -45.56 -45.03
C LEU A 141 20.59 -46.12 -44.59
N GLU A 142 20.98 -45.92 -43.33
CA GLU A 142 22.25 -46.40 -42.78
C GLU A 142 22.32 -47.94 -42.79
N ASN A 143 21.23 -48.63 -42.42
CA ASN A 143 21.16 -50.08 -42.50
C ASN A 143 21.29 -50.59 -43.94
N ALA A 144 20.58 -49.96 -44.88
CA ALA A 144 20.70 -50.32 -46.29
C ALA A 144 22.11 -50.10 -46.84
N ASN A 145 22.79 -49.01 -46.43
CA ASN A 145 24.18 -48.78 -46.79
C ASN A 145 25.11 -49.87 -46.22
N LYS A 146 24.88 -50.28 -44.97
CA LYS A 146 25.64 -51.34 -44.31
C LYS A 146 25.48 -52.69 -45.03
N ASP A 147 24.29 -53.01 -45.52
CA ASP A 147 24.06 -54.20 -46.34
C ASP A 147 24.85 -54.17 -47.65
N VAL A 148 24.89 -53.01 -48.33
CA VAL A 148 25.70 -52.79 -49.55
C VAL A 148 27.19 -52.95 -49.24
N GLU A 149 27.69 -52.31 -48.17
CA GLU A 149 29.11 -52.40 -47.77
C GLU A 149 29.51 -53.84 -47.42
N ASN A 150 28.67 -54.56 -46.68
CA ASN A 150 28.91 -55.96 -46.34
C ASN A 150 28.93 -56.86 -47.60
N SER A 151 28.04 -56.61 -48.56
CA SER A 151 28.01 -57.36 -49.83
C SER A 151 29.26 -57.09 -50.67
N LYS A 152 29.68 -55.82 -50.80
CA LYS A 152 30.92 -55.43 -51.49
C LYS A 152 32.17 -56.03 -50.85
N LEU A 153 32.21 -56.10 -49.52
CA LEU A 153 33.30 -56.75 -48.80
C LEU A 153 33.35 -58.25 -49.10
N LYS A 154 32.19 -58.92 -49.18
CA LYS A 154 32.09 -60.34 -49.55
C LYS A 154 32.55 -60.59 -50.99
N GLU A 155 32.14 -59.74 -51.93
CA GLU A 155 32.59 -59.76 -53.33
C GLU A 155 34.12 -59.60 -53.43
N THR A 156 34.69 -58.64 -52.70
CA THR A 156 36.14 -58.40 -52.66
C THR A 156 36.89 -59.62 -52.13
N LYS A 157 36.42 -60.22 -51.03
CA LYS A 157 37.02 -61.44 -50.45
C LYS A 157 36.96 -62.63 -51.41
N LEU A 158 35.83 -62.83 -52.09
CA LEU A 158 35.68 -63.90 -53.08
C LEU A 158 36.58 -63.67 -54.29
N THR A 159 36.71 -62.42 -54.76
CA THR A 159 37.60 -62.06 -55.86
C THR A 159 39.06 -62.38 -55.52
N LEU A 160 39.51 -62.01 -54.32
CA LEU A 160 40.85 -62.37 -53.84
C LEU A 160 41.03 -63.89 -53.76
N SER A 161 40.04 -64.62 -53.23
CA SER A 161 40.08 -66.09 -53.14
C SER A 161 40.15 -66.77 -54.51
N VAL A 162 39.49 -66.21 -55.53
CA VAL A 162 39.57 -66.69 -56.93
C VAL A 162 40.98 -66.48 -57.49
N ILE A 163 41.57 -65.30 -57.27
CA ILE A 163 42.94 -64.98 -57.70
C ILE A 163 43.96 -65.93 -57.05
N GLU A 164 43.82 -66.19 -55.75
CA GLU A 164 44.66 -67.14 -55.01
C GLU A 164 44.53 -68.56 -55.59
N ALA A 165 43.31 -69.08 -55.75
CA ALA A 165 43.08 -70.42 -56.29
C ALA A 165 43.60 -70.58 -57.75
N GLN A 166 43.54 -69.52 -58.56
CA GLN A 166 44.14 -69.49 -59.89
C GLN A 166 45.66 -69.59 -59.83
N SER A 167 46.30 -68.92 -58.87
CA SER A 167 47.75 -69.01 -58.67
C SER A 167 48.22 -70.41 -58.20
N GLU A 168 47.34 -71.15 -57.52
CA GLU A 168 47.57 -72.53 -57.05
C GLU A 168 47.31 -73.61 -58.14
N ASN A 169 46.82 -73.25 -59.33
CA ASN A 169 46.37 -74.18 -60.39
C ASN A 169 45.24 -75.17 -59.96
N ASP A 170 44.39 -74.82 -58.99
CA ASP A 170 43.26 -75.65 -58.52
C ASP A 170 41.96 -75.31 -59.27
N GLN A 171 41.81 -75.83 -60.49
CA GLN A 171 40.66 -75.53 -61.36
C GLN A 171 39.28 -75.87 -60.73
N PRO A 172 39.07 -77.02 -60.05
CA PRO A 172 37.79 -77.31 -59.38
C PRO A 172 37.43 -76.34 -58.25
N LYS A 173 38.42 -75.71 -57.61
CA LYS A 173 38.21 -74.66 -56.59
C LYS A 173 37.89 -73.33 -57.25
N VAL A 174 38.57 -72.99 -58.35
CA VAL A 174 38.28 -71.80 -59.17
C VAL A 174 36.84 -71.81 -59.68
N ASP A 175 36.38 -72.91 -60.29
CA ASP A 175 35.02 -73.00 -60.84
C ASP A 175 33.94 -72.81 -59.75
N ARG A 176 34.16 -73.39 -58.55
CA ARG A 176 33.28 -73.23 -57.40
C ARG A 176 33.26 -71.79 -56.89
N LEU A 177 34.42 -71.16 -56.74
CA LEU A 177 34.52 -69.77 -56.27
C LEU A 177 33.96 -68.77 -57.29
N GLN A 178 34.09 -69.03 -58.58
CA GLN A 178 33.49 -68.20 -59.64
C GLN A 178 31.96 -68.24 -59.61
N ILE A 179 31.35 -69.40 -59.33
CA ILE A 179 29.90 -69.50 -59.13
C ILE A 179 29.46 -68.68 -57.90
N GLN A 180 30.20 -68.79 -56.80
CA GLN A 180 29.94 -68.02 -55.58
C GLN A 180 30.11 -66.51 -55.79
N LEU A 181 31.13 -66.10 -56.55
CA LEU A 181 31.39 -64.71 -56.91
C LEU A 181 30.25 -64.17 -57.79
N LYS A 182 29.79 -64.93 -58.79
CA LYS A 182 28.66 -64.54 -59.63
C LYS A 182 27.39 -64.32 -58.80
N GLN A 183 27.12 -65.18 -57.81
CA GLN A 183 26.01 -64.99 -56.89
C GLN A 183 26.21 -63.74 -56.02
N ALA A 184 27.40 -63.53 -55.46
CA ALA A 184 27.70 -62.35 -54.65
C ALA A 184 27.54 -61.03 -55.42
N ASN A 185 27.94 -60.99 -56.70
CA ASN A 185 27.76 -59.82 -57.56
C ASN A 185 26.27 -59.52 -57.80
N SER A 186 25.47 -60.57 -58.04
CA SER A 186 24.01 -60.44 -58.16
C SER A 186 23.35 -59.97 -56.86
N ASP A 187 23.83 -60.43 -55.71
CA ASP A 187 23.35 -60.00 -54.40
C ASP A 187 23.71 -58.51 -54.17
N THR A 188 24.94 -58.08 -54.51
CA THR A 188 25.38 -56.68 -54.42
C THR A 188 24.51 -55.75 -55.29
N GLU A 189 24.27 -56.08 -56.56
CA GLU A 189 23.38 -55.31 -57.44
C GLU A 189 21.96 -55.18 -56.84
N SER A 190 21.45 -56.26 -56.23
CA SER A 190 20.16 -56.24 -55.55
C SER A 190 20.14 -55.31 -54.35
N PHE A 191 21.19 -55.32 -53.51
CA PHE A 191 21.30 -54.43 -52.35
C PHE A 191 21.45 -52.96 -52.77
N GLU A 192 22.24 -52.67 -53.82
CA GLU A 192 22.39 -51.31 -54.35
C GLU A 192 21.05 -50.74 -54.86
N LYS A 193 20.24 -51.57 -55.55
CA LYS A 193 18.90 -51.17 -55.99
C LYS A 193 17.93 -50.93 -54.82
N THR A 194 18.02 -51.75 -53.77
CA THR A 194 17.26 -51.51 -52.53
C THR A 194 17.68 -50.22 -51.85
N PHE A 195 18.98 -49.95 -51.74
CA PHE A 195 19.51 -48.72 -51.18
C PHE A 195 19.02 -47.49 -51.97
N GLU A 196 19.06 -47.53 -53.30
CA GLU A 196 18.59 -46.42 -54.13
C GLU A 196 17.07 -46.18 -53.97
N THR A 197 16.29 -47.26 -53.82
CA THR A 197 14.85 -47.18 -53.52
C THR A 197 14.60 -46.50 -52.18
N ILE A 198 15.29 -46.93 -51.12
CA ILE A 198 15.19 -46.36 -49.77
C ILE A 198 15.63 -44.89 -49.77
N ASN A 199 16.73 -44.55 -50.43
CA ASN A 199 17.23 -43.17 -50.53
C ASN A 199 16.23 -42.25 -51.25
N ASN A 200 15.60 -42.73 -52.33
CA ASN A 200 14.56 -41.98 -53.02
C ASN A 200 13.30 -41.80 -52.16
N GLN A 201 12.92 -42.81 -51.38
CA GLN A 201 11.81 -42.72 -50.44
C GLN A 201 12.09 -41.73 -49.30
N ARG A 202 13.30 -41.77 -48.73
CA ARG A 202 13.78 -40.79 -47.74
C ARG A 202 13.71 -39.37 -48.29
N LYS A 203 14.24 -39.13 -49.50
CA LYS A 203 14.20 -37.81 -50.15
C LYS A 203 12.79 -37.25 -50.27
N ARG A 204 11.84 -38.08 -50.71
CA ARG A 204 10.43 -37.67 -50.84
C ARG A 204 9.80 -37.35 -49.48
N LYS A 205 9.97 -38.22 -48.49
CA LYS A 205 9.41 -38.01 -47.15
C LYS A 205 10.00 -36.78 -46.47
N LEU A 206 11.32 -36.59 -46.53
CA LEU A 206 11.98 -35.44 -45.93
C LEU A 206 11.57 -34.12 -46.61
N THR A 207 11.38 -34.14 -47.93
CA THR A 207 10.82 -32.99 -48.67
C THR A 207 9.43 -32.61 -48.16
N ASN A 208 8.57 -33.60 -47.91
CA ASN A 208 7.24 -33.37 -47.36
C ASN A 208 7.30 -32.78 -45.95
N ILE A 209 8.16 -33.35 -45.08
CA ILE A 209 8.36 -32.85 -43.70
C ILE A 209 8.78 -31.37 -43.73
N LEU A 210 9.80 -31.03 -44.53
CA LEU A 210 10.28 -29.66 -44.65
C LEU A 210 9.21 -28.71 -45.21
N THR A 211 8.41 -29.16 -46.17
CA THR A 211 7.27 -28.40 -46.70
C THR A 211 6.23 -28.12 -45.61
N HIS A 212 5.89 -29.12 -44.80
CA HIS A 212 4.97 -28.93 -43.67
C HIS A 212 5.54 -27.99 -42.62
N LEU A 213 6.84 -28.06 -42.34
CA LEU A 213 7.51 -27.13 -41.43
C LEU A 213 7.45 -25.69 -41.97
N GLU A 214 7.66 -25.46 -43.27
CA GLU A 214 7.48 -24.13 -43.88
C GLU A 214 6.08 -23.56 -43.64
N ILE A 215 5.05 -24.38 -43.87
CA ILE A 215 3.65 -24.02 -43.65
C ILE A 215 3.40 -23.71 -42.16
N MET A 216 3.97 -24.51 -41.26
CA MET A 216 3.84 -24.28 -39.82
C MET A 216 4.52 -22.99 -39.35
N GLU A 217 5.68 -22.63 -39.90
CA GLU A 217 6.32 -21.35 -39.57
C GLU A 217 5.48 -20.16 -40.06
N LYS A 218 4.93 -20.24 -41.28
CA LYS A 218 4.02 -19.21 -41.80
C LYS A 218 2.78 -19.06 -40.93
N LYS A 219 2.17 -20.19 -40.55
CA LYS A 219 1.00 -20.22 -39.67
C LYS A 219 1.33 -19.63 -38.29
N ARG A 220 2.44 -20.05 -37.67
CA ARG A 220 2.93 -19.49 -36.40
C ARG A 220 3.09 -17.99 -36.49
N PHE A 221 3.78 -17.49 -37.51
CA PHE A 221 4.04 -16.07 -37.64
C PHE A 221 2.75 -15.24 -37.72
N ILE A 222 1.78 -15.70 -38.52
CA ILE A 222 0.48 -15.04 -38.68
C ILE A 222 -0.29 -15.07 -37.36
N GLU A 223 -0.43 -16.24 -36.74
CA GLU A 223 -1.17 -16.40 -35.48
C GLU A 223 -0.53 -15.61 -34.34
N LEU A 224 0.79 -15.68 -34.17
CA LEU A 224 1.49 -14.96 -33.12
C LEU A 224 1.38 -13.44 -33.31
N LYS A 225 1.43 -12.94 -34.56
CA LYS A 225 1.22 -11.53 -34.87
C LYS A 225 -0.20 -11.08 -34.51
N GLU A 226 -1.21 -11.89 -34.84
CA GLU A 226 -2.60 -11.60 -34.48
C GLU A 226 -2.79 -11.59 -32.96
N LEU A 227 -2.23 -12.58 -32.25
CA LEU A 227 -2.29 -12.66 -30.79
C LEU A 227 -1.59 -11.48 -30.12
N ALA A 228 -0.43 -11.06 -30.62
CA ALA A 228 0.27 -9.86 -30.15
C ALA A 228 -0.55 -8.58 -30.37
N SER A 229 -1.21 -8.46 -31.53
CA SER A 229 -2.10 -7.34 -31.83
C SER A 229 -3.31 -7.31 -30.89
N ASN A 230 -3.93 -8.47 -30.64
CA ASN A 230 -5.06 -8.60 -29.73
C ASN A 230 -4.66 -8.28 -28.29
N PHE A 231 -3.50 -8.75 -27.85
CA PHE A 231 -2.96 -8.41 -26.53
C PHE A 231 -2.70 -6.91 -26.39
N SER A 232 -2.07 -6.29 -27.39
CA SER A 232 -1.85 -4.83 -27.41
C SER A 232 -3.16 -4.04 -27.37
N LYS A 233 -4.21 -4.55 -28.03
CA LYS A 233 -5.54 -3.94 -27.98
C LYS A 233 -6.13 -4.02 -26.57
N VAL A 234 -6.05 -5.18 -25.91
CA VAL A 234 -6.49 -5.33 -24.51
C VAL A 234 -5.75 -4.36 -23.60
N GLN A 235 -4.43 -4.18 -23.79
CA GLN A 235 -3.66 -3.20 -23.01
C GLN A 235 -4.13 -1.76 -23.24
N PHE A 236 -4.51 -1.41 -24.48
CA PHE A 236 -5.07 -0.10 -24.79
C PHE A 236 -6.44 0.09 -24.14
N ASP A 237 -7.32 -0.92 -24.24
CA ASP A 237 -8.66 -0.89 -23.66
C ASP A 237 -8.60 -0.72 -22.13
N VAL A 238 -7.61 -1.34 -21.46
CA VAL A 238 -7.32 -1.13 -20.02
C VAL A 238 -6.98 0.33 -19.72
N LEU A 239 -6.09 0.95 -20.49
CA LEU A 239 -5.67 2.34 -20.25
C LEU A 239 -6.82 3.32 -20.43
N GLU A 240 -7.63 3.13 -21.47
CA GLU A 240 -8.82 3.96 -21.72
C GLU A 240 -9.84 3.82 -20.58
N PHE A 241 -10.06 2.58 -20.13
CA PHE A 241 -10.93 2.27 -19.00
C PHE A 241 -10.44 2.87 -17.66
N GLU A 242 -9.15 2.74 -17.33
CA GLU A 242 -8.57 3.31 -16.10
C GLU A 242 -8.69 4.84 -16.09
N SER A 243 -8.49 5.48 -17.25
CA SER A 243 -8.69 6.92 -17.42
C SER A 243 -10.15 7.31 -17.20
N HIS A 244 -11.11 6.60 -17.81
CA HIS A 244 -12.54 6.90 -17.67
C HIS A 244 -13.05 6.70 -16.22
N THR A 245 -12.58 5.65 -15.56
CA THR A 245 -12.88 5.38 -14.15
C THR A 245 -12.36 6.49 -13.25
N THR A 246 -11.12 6.92 -13.47
CA THR A 246 -10.50 8.01 -12.70
C THR A 246 -11.32 9.29 -12.86
N GLU A 247 -11.67 9.65 -14.09
CA GLU A 247 -12.49 10.84 -14.38
C GLU A 247 -13.89 10.75 -13.73
N THR A 248 -14.49 9.55 -13.72
CA THR A 248 -15.81 9.32 -13.08
C THR A 248 -15.73 9.42 -11.56
N CYS A 249 -14.67 8.89 -10.95
CA CYS A 249 -14.43 9.01 -9.52
C CYS A 249 -14.15 10.46 -9.11
N GLU A 250 -13.34 11.17 -9.88
CA GLU A 250 -13.04 12.60 -9.67
C GLU A 250 -14.32 13.45 -9.77
N LYS A 251 -15.12 13.29 -10.82
CA LYS A 251 -16.44 13.96 -10.92
C LYS A 251 -17.34 13.62 -9.73
N GLY A 252 -17.39 12.35 -9.33
CA GLY A 252 -18.19 11.91 -8.19
C GLY A 252 -17.74 12.48 -6.85
N ILE A 253 -16.44 12.78 -6.71
CA ILE A 253 -15.81 13.49 -5.57
C ILE A 253 -16.10 14.99 -5.65
N ASP A 254 -15.97 15.61 -6.83
CA ASP A 254 -16.26 17.03 -7.03
C ASP A 254 -17.74 17.36 -6.79
N ASP A 255 -18.65 16.43 -7.12
CA ASP A 255 -20.07 16.51 -6.82
C ASP A 255 -20.38 16.37 -5.32
N ILE A 256 -19.41 15.96 -4.48
CA ILE A 256 -19.56 15.96 -3.02
C ILE A 256 -19.23 17.36 -2.53
N SER A 257 -20.26 18.08 -2.10
CA SER A 257 -20.10 19.38 -1.46
C SER A 257 -20.45 19.32 0.02
N GLU A 258 -19.71 20.08 0.81
CA GLU A 258 -20.01 20.32 2.23
C GLU A 258 -21.48 20.78 2.41
N GLU A 259 -21.97 21.60 1.47
CA GLU A 259 -23.36 22.08 1.42
C GLU A 259 -24.38 20.94 1.30
N SER A 260 -24.12 19.94 0.45
CA SER A 260 -25.05 18.84 0.26
C SER A 260 -25.06 17.88 1.47
N GLU A 261 -23.93 17.70 2.15
CA GLU A 261 -23.83 16.93 3.40
C GLU A 261 -24.57 17.60 4.56
N ILE A 262 -24.43 18.92 4.70
CA ILE A 262 -25.15 19.72 5.69
C ILE A 262 -26.66 19.72 5.41
N LYS A 263 -27.09 19.88 4.16
CA LYS A 263 -28.52 19.83 3.80
C LYS A 263 -29.16 18.50 4.19
N TYR A 264 -28.49 17.38 3.93
CA TYR A 264 -29.02 16.09 4.36
C TYR A 264 -29.03 15.91 5.87
N PHE A 265 -27.98 16.34 6.56
CA PHE A 265 -27.96 16.35 8.02
C PHE A 265 -29.16 17.13 8.58
N ILE A 266 -29.43 18.32 8.05
CA ILE A 266 -30.60 19.14 8.41
C ILE A 266 -31.90 18.40 8.08
N ALA A 267 -32.05 17.85 6.89
CA ALA A 267 -33.24 17.10 6.47
C ALA A 267 -33.53 15.91 7.40
N LYS A 268 -32.48 15.16 7.79
CA LYS A 268 -32.59 14.04 8.73
C LYS A 268 -32.99 14.48 10.14
N CYS A 269 -32.41 15.57 10.64
CA CYS A 269 -32.73 16.09 11.97
C CYS A 269 -34.13 16.72 12.03
N THR A 270 -34.59 17.30 10.92
CA THR A 270 -35.89 18.00 10.83
C THR A 270 -37.03 17.13 10.31
N LYS A 271 -36.76 15.91 9.84
CA LYS A 271 -37.70 15.04 9.10
C LYS A 271 -38.26 15.70 7.82
N GLY A 272 -37.55 16.69 7.27
CA GLY A 272 -37.95 17.43 6.07
C GLY A 272 -37.41 16.82 4.75
N ASP A 273 -37.94 17.27 3.61
CA ASP A 273 -37.43 16.91 2.28
C ASP A 273 -36.21 17.77 1.92
N ILE A 274 -35.13 17.13 1.48
CA ILE A 274 -33.85 17.79 1.16
C ILE A 274 -34.00 18.87 0.07
N ASN A 275 -34.97 18.69 -0.83
CA ASN A 275 -35.23 19.61 -1.95
C ASN A 275 -35.92 20.92 -1.51
N GLN A 276 -36.40 21.00 -0.27
CA GLN A 276 -37.02 22.22 0.28
C GLN A 276 -36.00 23.12 1.00
N ILE A 277 -34.76 22.67 1.16
CA ILE A 277 -33.68 23.42 1.81
C ILE A 277 -32.95 24.23 0.72
N LYS A 278 -32.99 25.57 0.83
CA LYS A 278 -32.39 26.49 -0.15
C LYS A 278 -30.89 26.22 -0.36
N ASP A 279 -30.41 26.46 -1.58
CA ASP A 279 -28.99 26.28 -1.95
C ASP A 279 -28.05 27.23 -1.18
N ASP A 280 -28.56 28.38 -0.78
CA ASP A 280 -27.79 29.48 -0.21
C ASP A 280 -27.53 29.34 1.30
N VAL A 281 -27.64 28.15 1.89
CA VAL A 281 -27.21 27.94 3.29
C VAL A 281 -25.68 27.99 3.30
N PRO A 282 -25.05 29.11 3.66
CA PRO A 282 -23.63 29.29 3.42
C PRO A 282 -22.89 28.37 4.37
N THR A 283 -22.10 27.46 3.83
CA THR A 283 -21.23 26.67 4.69
C THR A 283 -20.14 27.58 5.23
N PRO A 284 -19.98 27.72 6.56
CA PRO A 284 -18.94 28.57 7.10
C PRO A 284 -17.58 28.01 6.67
N LYS A 285 -16.85 28.67 5.77
CA LYS A 285 -15.44 28.35 5.52
C LYS A 285 -14.65 28.75 6.77
N ILE A 286 -14.63 27.83 7.74
CA ILE A 286 -14.11 28.01 9.11
C ILE A 286 -12.77 28.75 9.09
N GLN A 287 -11.81 28.35 8.24
CA GLN A 287 -10.45 28.92 8.28
C GLN A 287 -10.27 30.38 7.80
N ILE A 288 -10.93 30.81 6.71
CA ILE A 288 -10.68 32.16 6.14
C ILE A 288 -11.63 33.19 6.75
N ALA A 289 -12.88 32.80 7.03
CA ALA A 289 -13.85 33.67 7.68
C ALA A 289 -13.45 33.97 9.13
N GLN A 290 -12.82 33.03 9.84
CA GLN A 290 -12.36 33.27 11.22
C GLN A 290 -11.15 34.18 11.31
N ILE A 291 -10.17 34.05 10.40
CA ILE A 291 -9.06 34.99 10.34
C ILE A 291 -9.58 36.38 9.96
N ALA A 292 -10.53 36.48 9.02
CA ALA A 292 -11.14 37.76 8.64
C ALA A 292 -12.03 38.35 9.76
N TYR A 293 -12.79 37.53 10.48
CA TYR A 293 -13.65 37.93 11.59
C TYR A 293 -12.84 38.34 12.82
N PHE A 294 -11.80 37.57 13.19
CA PHE A 294 -10.86 37.96 14.24
C PHE A 294 -10.09 39.22 13.84
N ASN A 295 -9.61 39.33 12.60
CA ASN A 295 -8.96 40.55 12.15
C ASN A 295 -9.95 41.74 12.17
N LYS A 296 -11.23 41.54 11.84
CA LYS A 296 -12.25 42.59 11.91
C LYS A 296 -12.55 43.02 13.35
N ILE A 297 -12.70 42.07 14.29
CA ILE A 297 -12.92 42.35 15.73
C ILE A 297 -11.69 43.01 16.38
N LEU A 298 -10.50 42.59 15.97
CA LEU A 298 -9.24 43.14 16.48
C LEU A 298 -8.95 44.54 15.91
N SER A 299 -9.46 44.87 14.72
CA SER A 299 -9.19 46.13 14.01
C SER A 299 -10.17 47.26 14.29
N ASP A 300 -11.37 46.98 14.82
CA ASP A 300 -12.41 48.01 15.05
C ASP A 300 -12.42 48.48 16.54
N PRO A 301 -12.01 49.72 16.84
CA PRO A 301 -11.90 50.22 18.21
C PRO A 301 -13.25 50.63 18.84
N GLU A 302 -14.34 50.75 18.08
CA GLU A 302 -15.59 51.39 18.53
C GLU A 302 -16.80 50.46 18.70
N ASP A 303 -16.64 49.13 18.60
CA ASP A 303 -17.77 48.19 18.76
C ASP A 303 -18.26 48.10 20.24
N PRO A 304 -19.51 48.50 20.56
CA PRO A 304 -20.05 48.47 21.91
C PRO A 304 -20.39 47.05 22.43
N ASP A 305 -20.45 46.03 21.56
CA ASP A 305 -20.67 44.62 21.93
C ASP A 305 -19.35 43.82 22.05
N LYS A 306 -18.21 44.53 22.07
CA LYS A 306 -16.88 43.93 22.20
C LYS A 306 -16.71 43.28 23.58
N VAL A 307 -17.12 42.02 23.68
CA VAL A 307 -16.73 41.16 24.78
C VAL A 307 -15.24 40.93 24.64
N ASP A 308 -14.45 41.58 25.50
CA ASP A 308 -13.03 41.27 25.63
C ASP A 308 -12.89 39.77 25.88
N LEU A 309 -12.34 39.04 24.90
CA LEU A 309 -12.19 37.59 24.97
C LEU A 309 -11.40 37.18 26.21
N GLY A 310 -10.43 37.99 26.64
CA GLY A 310 -9.69 37.79 27.88
C GLY A 310 -10.58 37.90 29.13
N VAL A 311 -11.60 38.76 29.11
CA VAL A 311 -12.62 38.86 30.17
C VAL A 311 -13.60 37.68 30.10
N TRP A 312 -14.08 37.33 28.91
CA TRP A 312 -15.01 36.20 28.74
C TRP A 312 -14.41 34.85 29.18
N LEU A 313 -13.15 34.60 28.82
CA LEU A 313 -12.44 33.38 29.22
C LEU A 313 -12.33 33.25 30.74
N LYS A 314 -12.30 34.37 31.47
CA LYS A 314 -12.22 34.39 32.93
C LYS A 314 -13.58 34.35 33.63
N ASN A 315 -14.66 34.74 32.96
CA ASN A 315 -15.98 34.79 33.56
C ASN A 315 -16.68 33.43 33.47
N SER A 316 -17.01 32.81 34.59
CA SER A 316 -17.80 31.58 34.62
C SER A 316 -19.25 31.80 34.17
N SER A 317 -19.88 30.78 33.56
CA SER A 317 -21.32 30.80 33.26
C SER A 317 -22.18 30.80 34.53
N ASP A 318 -23.41 31.29 34.41
CA ASP A 318 -24.32 31.41 35.56
C ASP A 318 -24.65 30.06 36.18
N LYS A 319 -24.80 29.00 35.36
CA LYS A 319 -24.94 27.62 35.84
C LYS A 319 -23.78 27.20 36.76
N VAL A 320 -22.55 27.55 36.42
CA VAL A 320 -21.37 27.20 37.23
C VAL A 320 -21.37 27.98 38.53
N LYS A 321 -21.74 29.26 38.51
CA LYS A 321 -21.86 30.09 39.72
C LYS A 321 -22.94 29.55 40.67
N GLU A 322 -24.14 29.29 40.14
CA GLU A 322 -25.28 28.78 40.91
C GLU A 322 -24.97 27.44 41.59
N GLU A 323 -24.34 26.50 40.87
CA GLU A 323 -23.97 25.20 41.44
C GLU A 323 -22.91 25.33 42.54
N ILE A 324 -21.89 26.18 42.34
CA ILE A 324 -20.88 26.47 43.37
C ILE A 324 -21.53 27.09 44.62
N GLU A 325 -22.41 28.07 44.45
CA GLU A 325 -23.15 28.71 45.55
C GLU A 325 -24.04 27.71 46.30
N SER A 326 -24.70 26.79 45.57
CA SER A 326 -25.54 25.76 46.17
C SER A 326 -24.76 24.76 47.05
N SER A 327 -23.44 24.63 46.81
CA SER A 327 -22.54 23.66 47.45
C SER A 327 -23.02 22.21 47.37
N LYS A 328 -23.89 21.89 46.41
CA LYS A 328 -24.33 20.51 46.15
C LYS A 328 -23.35 19.85 45.19
N PRO A 329 -22.99 18.56 45.42
CA PRO A 329 -22.14 17.84 44.48
C PRO A 329 -22.80 17.76 43.09
N PHE A 330 -22.18 18.40 42.11
CA PHE A 330 -22.61 18.41 40.72
C PHE A 330 -22.18 17.11 40.03
N THR A 331 -23.08 16.55 39.22
CA THR A 331 -22.79 15.42 38.33
C THR A 331 -23.23 15.79 36.93
N ASP A 332 -22.32 15.69 35.95
CA ASP A 332 -22.58 16.08 34.57
C ASP A 332 -23.51 15.06 33.88
N SER A 333 -24.75 15.45 33.64
CA SER A 333 -25.73 14.61 32.96
C SER A 333 -25.43 14.38 31.48
N GLU A 334 -24.69 15.29 30.83
CA GLU A 334 -24.33 15.19 29.41
C GLU A 334 -23.09 14.31 29.18
N PHE A 335 -22.24 14.16 30.22
CA PHE A 335 -21.07 13.31 30.21
C PHE A 335 -20.99 12.47 31.50
N PRO A 336 -21.95 11.55 31.70
CA PRO A 336 -22.17 10.88 32.98
C PRO A 336 -21.00 9.95 33.35
N PRO A 337 -20.74 9.71 34.66
CA PRO A 337 -19.64 8.87 35.13
C PRO A 337 -19.94 7.38 34.96
N ASN A 338 -20.04 6.92 33.71
CA ASN A 338 -20.36 5.55 33.36
C ASN A 338 -19.59 5.08 32.12
N HIS A 339 -19.87 3.85 31.69
CA HIS A 339 -19.17 3.22 30.57
C HIS A 339 -19.30 4.00 29.25
N ASN A 340 -20.44 4.65 28.99
CA ASN A 340 -20.68 5.36 27.73
C ASN A 340 -19.73 6.56 27.55
N SER A 341 -19.39 7.26 28.62
CA SER A 341 -18.42 8.36 28.56
C SER A 341 -16.98 7.87 28.33
N VAL A 342 -16.70 6.59 28.61
CA VAL A 342 -15.41 5.96 28.30
C VAL A 342 -15.37 5.47 26.85
N VAL A 343 -16.29 4.58 26.46
CA VAL A 343 -16.21 3.86 25.17
C VAL A 343 -17.12 4.42 24.06
N GLY A 344 -18.03 5.35 24.39
CA GLY A 344 -19.06 5.85 23.48
C GLY A 344 -20.22 4.87 23.30
N LEU A 345 -21.11 5.18 22.35
CA LEU A 345 -22.27 4.35 22.00
C LEU A 345 -21.93 3.17 21.05
N GLN A 346 -20.64 2.97 20.73
CA GLN A 346 -20.20 1.93 19.80
C GLN A 346 -20.11 0.56 20.48
N THR A 347 -20.41 -0.51 19.72
CA THR A 347 -20.45 -1.93 20.10
C THR A 347 -19.05 -2.53 20.39
N ILE A 348 -18.14 -1.76 20.99
CA ILE A 348 -16.79 -2.22 21.31
C ILE A 348 -16.85 -3.06 22.60
N THR A 349 -16.49 -4.34 22.50
CA THR A 349 -16.48 -5.33 23.61
C THR A 349 -15.32 -5.16 24.60
N LYS A 350 -14.54 -4.07 24.48
CA LYS A 350 -13.35 -3.82 25.31
C LYS A 350 -13.80 -3.39 26.71
N ARG A 351 -13.98 -4.35 27.61
CA ARG A 351 -14.19 -4.09 29.04
C ARG A 351 -12.89 -3.56 29.64
N LEU A 352 -12.84 -2.26 29.90
CA LEU A 352 -11.83 -1.65 30.75
C LEU A 352 -12.32 -1.75 32.21
N ASP A 353 -11.50 -2.32 33.08
CA ASP A 353 -11.78 -2.43 34.52
C ASP A 353 -11.48 -1.08 35.20
N LEU A 354 -12.42 -0.14 35.08
CA LEU A 354 -12.30 1.24 35.55
C LEU A 354 -13.42 1.55 36.53
N THR A 355 -13.09 2.27 37.59
CA THR A 355 -14.06 2.74 38.59
C THR A 355 -14.16 4.25 38.54
N TRP A 356 -15.36 4.78 38.35
CA TRP A 356 -15.59 6.23 38.42
C TRP A 356 -15.65 6.69 39.88
N LYS A 357 -14.83 7.69 40.23
CA LYS A 357 -14.77 8.29 41.57
C LYS A 357 -14.56 9.79 41.43
N ARG A 358 -14.92 10.59 42.45
CA ARG A 358 -14.49 12.00 42.49
C ARG A 358 -13.03 12.07 42.86
N ALA A 359 -12.35 13.09 42.35
CA ALA A 359 -10.97 13.36 42.74
C ALA A 359 -10.83 13.64 44.25
N THR A 360 -11.83 14.29 44.86
CA THR A 360 -11.90 14.56 46.30
C THR A 360 -12.01 13.31 47.17
N ASP A 361 -12.55 12.21 46.63
CA ASP A 361 -12.65 10.93 47.34
C ASP A 361 -11.33 10.13 47.33
N VAL A 362 -10.44 10.45 46.38
CA VAL A 362 -9.22 9.67 46.12
C VAL A 362 -7.97 10.41 46.61
N TYR A 363 -7.88 11.71 46.35
CA TYR A 363 -6.71 12.52 46.62
C TYR A 363 -6.74 13.13 48.02
N LYS A 364 -5.61 13.06 48.73
CA LYS A 364 -5.49 13.52 50.14
C LYS A 364 -5.08 15.00 50.25
N GLN A 365 -4.31 15.50 49.29
CA GLN A 365 -3.78 16.85 49.20
C GLN A 365 -4.14 17.45 47.84
N LEU A 366 -5.42 17.35 47.48
CA LEU A 366 -5.92 17.84 46.22
C LEU A 366 -5.64 19.34 46.05
N LYS A 367 -5.13 19.70 44.88
CA LYS A 367 -4.95 21.08 44.43
C LYS A 367 -5.60 21.26 43.06
N PHE A 368 -5.97 22.50 42.72
CA PHE A 368 -6.33 22.80 41.33
C PHE A 368 -5.11 22.59 40.42
N GLY A 369 -3.99 23.21 40.79
CA GLY A 369 -2.64 22.93 40.29
C GLY A 369 -1.90 24.17 39.84
N GLU A 370 -0.58 24.04 39.71
CA GLU A 370 0.34 25.16 39.42
C GLU A 370 0.65 25.33 37.92
N PHE A 371 -0.09 24.62 37.04
CA PHE A 371 0.11 24.60 35.59
C PHE A 371 1.55 24.29 35.15
N SER A 372 2.27 23.49 35.95
CA SER A 372 3.63 23.07 35.62
C SER A 372 3.63 21.89 34.65
N PRO A 373 4.41 21.95 33.55
CA PRO A 373 4.62 20.81 32.65
C PRO A 373 5.10 19.55 33.38
N ASP A 374 5.91 19.72 34.43
CA ASP A 374 6.50 18.62 35.20
C ASP A 374 5.45 17.81 35.97
N ASN A 375 4.30 18.41 36.27
CA ASN A 375 3.22 17.72 36.98
C ASN A 375 2.40 16.83 36.04
N ILE A 376 2.58 16.85 34.73
CA ILE A 376 1.85 15.96 33.81
C ILE A 376 2.42 14.54 33.92
N ALA A 377 1.56 13.53 34.13
CA ALA A 377 1.97 12.12 34.19
C ALA A 377 1.61 11.39 32.88
N PRO A 378 2.49 10.49 32.39
CA PRO A 378 2.23 9.78 31.15
C PRO A 378 1.09 8.76 31.31
N ARG A 379 0.22 8.72 30.30
CA ARG A 379 -0.84 7.73 30.15
C ARG A 379 -0.91 7.25 28.70
N LYS A 380 -1.38 6.01 28.55
CA LYS A 380 -1.51 5.36 27.25
C LYS A 380 -2.86 5.73 26.65
N GLY A 381 -2.86 6.18 25.39
CA GLY A 381 -4.08 6.53 24.64
C GLY A 381 -4.38 8.01 24.53
N ASP A 382 -3.85 8.85 25.42
CA ASP A 382 -3.99 10.32 25.41
C ASP A 382 -2.64 11.06 25.42
N SER A 383 -1.54 10.31 25.25
CA SER A 383 -0.16 10.82 25.19
C SER A 383 0.04 12.01 24.25
N TRP A 384 -0.68 12.05 23.13
CA TRP A 384 -0.64 13.15 22.18
C TRP A 384 -1.21 14.45 22.79
N LEU A 385 -2.35 14.38 23.49
CA LEU A 385 -2.97 15.55 24.10
C LEU A 385 -2.13 16.05 25.28
N LEU A 386 -1.60 15.12 26.08
CA LEU A 386 -0.70 15.44 27.19
C LEU A 386 0.57 16.16 26.71
N SER A 387 1.11 15.81 25.55
CA SER A 387 2.26 16.52 24.96
C SER A 387 1.94 17.97 24.60
N TYR A 388 0.72 18.25 24.13
CA TYR A 388 0.26 19.61 23.89
C TYR A 388 0.06 20.37 25.19
N LEU A 389 -0.54 19.74 26.20
CA LEU A 389 -0.66 20.33 27.55
C LEU A 389 0.71 20.69 28.11
N TYR A 390 1.71 19.83 27.93
CA TYR A 390 3.08 20.13 28.33
C TYR A 390 3.62 21.35 27.56
N CYS A 391 3.43 21.42 26.25
CA CYS A 391 3.88 22.55 25.44
C CYS A 391 3.27 23.87 25.92
N ILE A 392 1.95 23.93 26.10
CA ILE A 392 1.28 25.16 26.55
C ILE A 392 1.57 25.48 28.01
N ALA A 393 1.85 24.49 28.86
CA ALA A 393 2.21 24.69 30.26
C ALA A 393 3.59 25.36 30.43
N GLN A 394 4.44 25.39 29.39
CA GLN A 394 5.62 26.25 29.37
C GLN A 394 5.27 27.74 29.44
N LYS A 395 4.00 28.06 29.19
CA LYS A 395 3.37 29.38 29.27
C LYS A 395 2.11 29.29 30.13
N PRO A 396 2.23 29.29 31.47
CA PRO A 396 1.09 29.09 32.39
C PRO A 396 -0.12 29.99 32.12
N GLU A 397 0.10 31.18 31.53
CA GLU A 397 -0.96 32.08 31.10
C GLU A 397 -1.87 31.51 30.00
N LEU A 398 -1.37 30.60 29.16
CA LEU A 398 -2.17 29.88 28.16
C LEU A 398 -3.05 28.81 28.84
N VAL A 399 -2.49 28.08 29.80
CA VAL A 399 -3.25 27.09 30.57
C VAL A 399 -4.33 27.78 31.41
N SER A 400 -4.01 28.92 32.03
CA SER A 400 -5.00 29.68 32.81
C SER A 400 -6.20 30.14 31.97
N LYS A 401 -6.03 30.38 30.67
CA LYS A 401 -7.14 30.75 29.76
C LYS A 401 -8.08 29.59 29.47
N LEU A 402 -7.64 28.35 29.67
CA LEU A 402 -8.50 27.18 29.56
C LEU A 402 -9.54 27.10 30.67
N PHE A 403 -9.46 27.90 31.73
CA PHE A 403 -10.36 27.77 32.86
C PHE A 403 -11.01 29.10 33.22
N SER A 404 -12.35 29.09 33.26
CA SER A 404 -13.10 30.18 33.88
C SER A 404 -13.08 30.10 35.40
N VAL A 405 -12.82 28.90 35.94
CA VAL A 405 -12.68 28.63 37.37
C VAL A 405 -11.39 27.84 37.56
N ASN A 406 -10.38 28.48 38.17
CA ASN A 406 -9.07 27.89 38.43
C ASN A 406 -8.82 27.59 39.92
N GLU A 407 -9.90 27.32 40.65
CA GLU A 407 -9.90 27.06 42.09
C GLU A 407 -10.74 25.82 42.41
N LEU A 408 -10.42 25.15 43.52
CA LEU A 408 -11.24 24.06 44.01
C LEU A 408 -12.57 24.59 44.54
N ASN A 409 -13.66 23.88 44.29
CA ASN A 409 -14.98 24.21 44.80
C ASN A 409 -15.70 22.98 45.37
N THR A 410 -16.63 23.22 46.30
CA THR A 410 -17.38 22.19 47.02
C THR A 410 -18.37 21.43 46.14
N ALA A 411 -18.83 22.04 45.05
CA ALA A 411 -19.75 21.43 44.10
C ALA A 411 -19.04 20.44 43.15
N GLY A 412 -17.71 20.51 42.99
CA GLY A 412 -16.97 19.67 42.06
C GLY A 412 -17.31 19.96 40.58
N ILE A 413 -17.73 21.19 40.26
CA ILE A 413 -18.08 21.64 38.90
C ILE A 413 -16.97 22.55 38.35
N TYR A 414 -16.63 22.37 37.07
CA TYR A 414 -15.59 23.14 36.41
C TYR A 414 -16.01 23.50 34.99
N GLU A 415 -15.43 24.60 34.48
CA GLU A 415 -15.69 25.10 33.14
C GLU A 415 -14.37 25.28 32.40
N VAL A 416 -14.21 24.51 31.33
CA VAL A 416 -13.00 24.51 30.51
C VAL A 416 -13.29 25.17 29.16
N ASN A 417 -12.54 26.22 28.82
CA ASN A 417 -12.64 26.92 27.55
C ASN A 417 -11.83 26.19 26.48
N LEU A 418 -12.50 25.56 25.51
CA LEU A 418 -11.87 24.93 24.35
C LEU A 418 -12.24 25.69 23.08
N CYS A 419 -11.28 25.92 22.19
CA CYS A 419 -11.53 26.54 20.90
C CYS A 419 -11.97 25.50 19.87
N VAL A 420 -13.27 25.26 19.78
CA VAL A 420 -13.83 24.24 18.88
C VAL A 420 -14.26 24.92 17.60
N GLY A 421 -13.64 24.51 16.50
CA GLY A 421 -13.90 25.12 15.19
C GLY A 421 -13.68 26.64 15.23
N GLY A 422 -12.59 27.11 15.85
CA GLY A 422 -12.17 28.52 15.86
C GLY A 422 -12.89 29.46 16.84
N GLU A 423 -13.89 28.96 17.58
CA GLU A 423 -14.59 29.72 18.62
C GLU A 423 -14.37 29.10 20.00
N PHE A 424 -14.03 29.93 20.98
CA PHE A 424 -13.93 29.45 22.35
C PHE A 424 -15.32 29.09 22.90
N THR A 425 -15.43 27.85 23.36
CA THR A 425 -16.65 27.24 23.89
C THR A 425 -16.39 26.80 25.33
N LYS A 426 -17.32 27.13 26.24
CA LYS A 426 -17.29 26.74 27.65
C LYS A 426 -17.81 25.32 27.80
N VAL A 427 -16.93 24.39 28.16
CA VAL A 427 -17.26 22.98 28.41
C VAL A 427 -17.38 22.76 29.91
N ILE A 428 -18.61 22.61 30.39
CA ILE A 428 -18.92 22.32 31.80
C ILE A 428 -18.72 20.82 32.04
N ILE A 429 -17.98 20.47 33.09
CA ILE A 429 -17.69 19.10 33.53
C ILE A 429 -17.71 19.00 35.05
N ASP A 430 -17.94 17.79 35.56
CA ASP A 430 -17.73 17.47 36.98
C ASP A 430 -16.32 16.89 37.25
N ASP A 431 -15.99 16.64 38.52
CA ASP A 431 -14.72 16.05 38.96
C ASP A 431 -14.72 14.51 39.12
N HIS A 432 -15.68 13.81 38.51
CA HIS A 432 -15.60 12.36 38.40
C HIS A 432 -14.62 11.95 37.30
N PHE A 433 -13.69 11.06 37.61
CA PHE A 433 -12.75 10.51 36.64
C PHE A 433 -12.78 8.98 36.65
N PRO A 434 -12.51 8.33 35.51
CA PRO A 434 -12.32 6.88 35.49
C PRO A 434 -10.94 6.54 36.08
N PHE A 435 -10.93 5.98 37.28
CA PHE A 435 -9.72 5.53 37.95
C PHE A 435 -9.40 4.07 37.62
N ASP A 436 -8.11 3.77 37.47
CA ASP A 436 -7.60 2.41 37.42
C ASP A 436 -7.53 1.79 38.83
N LYS A 437 -7.11 0.52 38.89
CA LYS A 437 -6.94 -0.25 40.13
C LYS A 437 -5.97 0.37 41.14
N ASP A 438 -5.05 1.21 40.67
CA ASP A 438 -4.02 1.86 41.48
C ASP A 438 -4.48 3.25 41.95
N ASN A 439 -5.76 3.60 41.76
CA ASN A 439 -6.34 4.93 42.00
C ASN A 439 -5.63 6.05 41.23
N VAL A 440 -5.14 5.67 40.06
CA VAL A 440 -4.71 6.44 38.91
C VAL A 440 -5.80 7.01 38.00
N PRO A 441 -6.03 8.30 37.67
CA PRO A 441 -6.88 8.60 36.53
C PRO A 441 -6.33 7.90 35.29
N HIS A 442 -7.18 7.12 34.62
CA HIS A 442 -6.75 6.33 33.47
C HIS A 442 -6.32 7.24 32.31
N PHE A 443 -7.01 8.38 32.16
CA PHE A 443 -6.71 9.46 31.25
C PHE A 443 -6.37 10.73 32.04
N GLY A 444 -5.50 11.58 31.50
CA GLY A 444 -5.22 12.91 32.06
C GLY A 444 -4.53 12.87 33.42
N ALA A 445 -3.72 11.87 33.72
CA ALA A 445 -3.10 11.78 35.03
C ALA A 445 -2.09 12.91 35.30
N SER A 446 -1.98 13.27 36.57
CA SER A 446 -0.97 14.17 37.10
C SER A 446 -0.01 13.40 38.02
N LYS A 447 1.26 13.80 38.06
CA LYS A 447 2.29 13.27 38.97
C LYS A 447 2.05 13.74 40.41
N LYS A 448 1.33 14.84 40.57
CA LYS A 448 0.83 15.36 41.84
C LYS A 448 -0.69 15.22 41.85
N GLU A 449 -1.30 15.36 43.01
CA GLU A 449 -2.75 15.34 43.16
C GLU A 449 -3.38 16.67 42.67
N GLU A 450 -3.22 16.97 41.36
CA GLU A 450 -3.71 18.19 40.71
C GLU A 450 -4.86 17.91 39.72
N LEU A 451 -5.85 18.81 39.67
CA LEU A 451 -7.03 18.66 38.83
C LEU A 451 -6.91 19.19 37.40
N TRP A 452 -6.05 20.18 37.15
CA TRP A 452 -6.09 20.87 35.86
C TRP A 452 -5.87 19.93 34.66
N VAL A 453 -4.96 18.95 34.76
CA VAL A 453 -4.70 17.97 33.68
C VAL A 453 -5.93 17.08 33.43
N PRO A 454 -6.48 16.35 34.42
CA PRO A 454 -7.61 15.48 34.16
C PRO A 454 -8.87 16.26 33.75
N LEU A 455 -9.04 17.50 34.22
CA LEU A 455 -10.15 18.38 33.79
C LEU A 455 -10.06 18.72 32.30
N VAL A 456 -8.90 19.16 31.80
CA VAL A 456 -8.78 19.50 30.37
C VAL A 456 -8.96 18.26 29.50
N VAL A 457 -8.36 17.14 29.87
CA VAL A 457 -8.50 15.88 29.12
C VAL A 457 -9.96 15.42 29.11
N LYS A 458 -10.68 15.54 30.22
CA LYS A 458 -12.12 15.22 30.28
C LYS A 458 -12.97 16.17 29.46
N ALA A 459 -12.72 17.48 29.52
CA ALA A 459 -13.42 18.45 28.68
C ALA A 459 -13.22 18.15 27.19
N PHE A 460 -11.98 17.80 26.80
CA PHE A 460 -11.68 17.38 25.44
C PHE A 460 -12.43 16.10 25.07
N ALA A 461 -12.41 15.08 25.95
CA ALA A 461 -13.15 13.84 25.78
C ALA A 461 -14.67 14.07 25.62
N LYS A 462 -15.25 14.99 26.41
CA LYS A 462 -16.65 15.41 26.28
C LYS A 462 -16.91 16.06 24.93
N ALA A 463 -16.05 16.99 24.49
CA ALA A 463 -16.19 17.68 23.21
C ALA A 463 -16.13 16.71 22.01
N VAL A 464 -15.30 15.67 22.08
CA VAL A 464 -15.24 14.63 21.01
C VAL A 464 -16.24 13.49 21.21
N GLY A 465 -16.83 13.37 22.39
CA GLY A 465 -17.96 12.50 22.75
C GLY A 465 -17.63 11.30 23.66
N CYS A 466 -16.38 10.87 23.79
CA CYS A 466 -15.94 9.88 24.79
C CYS A 466 -14.41 9.84 24.92
N PHE A 467 -13.89 9.27 26.01
CA PHE A 467 -12.43 9.17 26.23
C PHE A 467 -11.71 8.31 25.18
N LEU A 468 -12.29 7.18 24.75
CA LEU A 468 -11.64 6.27 23.81
C LEU A 468 -11.37 6.91 22.45
N LYS A 469 -12.18 7.91 22.05
CA LYS A 469 -11.92 8.69 20.83
C LYS A 469 -10.61 9.47 20.90
N LEU A 470 -10.07 9.75 22.08
CA LEU A 470 -8.75 10.38 22.21
C LEU A 470 -7.64 9.46 21.67
N GLU A 471 -7.83 8.13 21.63
CA GLU A 471 -6.87 7.19 21.01
C GLU A 471 -6.74 7.38 19.48
N ALA A 472 -7.65 8.12 18.84
CA ALA A 472 -7.58 8.45 17.41
C ALA A 472 -6.50 9.49 17.08
N ASN A 473 -5.88 10.08 18.10
CA ASN A 473 -4.76 11.02 18.01
C ASN A 473 -5.00 12.23 17.08
N PHE A 474 -5.74 13.23 17.55
CA PHE A 474 -6.03 14.46 16.81
C PHE A 474 -4.86 15.46 16.81
N TYR A 475 -3.68 15.05 16.33
CA TYR A 475 -2.45 15.85 16.42
C TYR A 475 -2.64 17.25 15.83
N TYR A 476 -3.30 17.37 14.67
CA TYR A 476 -3.53 18.64 13.97
C TYR A 476 -4.41 19.63 14.75
N LEU A 477 -5.19 19.18 15.75
CA LEU A 477 -6.10 20.03 16.52
C LEU A 477 -5.52 20.54 17.84
N GLY A 478 -4.45 19.94 18.36
CA GLY A 478 -4.02 20.14 19.74
C GLY A 478 -3.83 21.61 20.13
N PHE A 479 -2.95 22.33 19.42
CA PHE A 479 -2.72 23.76 19.69
C PHE A 479 -3.95 24.63 19.38
N GLN A 480 -4.66 24.34 18.29
CA GLN A 480 -5.82 25.13 17.89
C GLN A 480 -6.91 25.08 18.98
N VAL A 481 -7.26 23.87 19.43
CA VAL A 481 -8.30 23.69 20.45
C VAL A 481 -7.89 24.26 21.81
N LEU A 482 -6.62 24.12 22.19
CA LEU A 482 -6.17 24.58 23.50
C LEU A 482 -5.82 26.08 23.56
N THR A 483 -5.56 26.72 22.43
CA THR A 483 -5.04 28.11 22.43
C THR A 483 -5.83 29.08 21.56
N GLY A 484 -6.64 28.57 20.63
CA GLY A 484 -7.34 29.36 19.61
C GLY A 484 -6.42 29.94 18.52
N TYR A 485 -5.11 29.74 18.60
CA TYR A 485 -4.17 30.18 17.57
C TYR A 485 -4.07 29.16 16.43
N PRO A 486 -3.85 29.64 15.19
CA PRO A 486 -3.53 28.74 14.08
C PRO A 486 -2.22 27.99 14.37
N ASN A 487 -2.14 26.75 13.89
CA ASN A 487 -0.90 25.98 13.85
C ASN A 487 -0.53 25.69 12.39
N TYR A 488 0.74 25.33 12.17
CA TYR A 488 1.25 24.93 10.86
C TYR A 488 1.98 23.60 11.02
N ASP A 489 1.54 22.60 10.28
CA ASP A 489 2.15 21.28 10.30
C ASP A 489 3.24 21.18 9.24
N ILE A 490 4.44 20.77 9.65
CA ILE A 490 5.56 20.48 8.75
C ILE A 490 5.68 18.96 8.63
N ILE A 491 5.35 18.43 7.46
CA ILE A 491 5.34 16.98 7.22
C ILE A 491 6.63 16.54 6.53
N PHE A 492 7.38 15.67 7.19
CA PHE A 492 8.58 15.02 6.65
C PHE A 492 8.20 13.76 5.88
N ASN A 493 8.27 13.81 4.54
CA ASN A 493 8.08 12.67 3.64
C ASN A 493 9.37 12.37 2.86
N ASP A 494 9.42 11.22 2.19
CA ASP A 494 10.65 10.72 1.53
C ASP A 494 11.14 11.61 0.38
N THR A 495 10.26 12.45 -0.16
CA THR A 495 10.54 13.36 -1.27
C THR A 495 11.05 14.71 -0.79
N ASN A 496 10.42 15.31 0.22
CA ASN A 496 10.75 16.63 0.72
C ASN A 496 11.93 16.61 1.70
N SER A 497 12.06 15.55 2.51
CA SER A 497 13.13 15.45 3.51
C SER A 497 14.53 15.33 2.90
N LYS A 498 14.63 15.02 1.60
CA LYS A 498 15.90 14.97 0.84
C LYS A 498 16.28 16.32 0.21
N LYS A 499 15.39 17.32 0.21
CA LYS A 499 15.64 18.63 -0.41
C LYS A 499 16.36 19.55 0.58
N PRO A 500 17.58 20.04 0.30
CA PRO A 500 18.30 20.94 1.20
C PRO A 500 17.50 22.20 1.54
N SER A 501 16.81 22.79 0.55
CA SER A 501 15.98 23.99 0.75
C SER A 501 14.82 23.77 1.72
N PHE A 502 14.24 22.57 1.74
CA PHE A 502 13.20 22.21 2.70
C PHE A 502 13.78 22.10 4.10
N LEU A 503 14.89 21.38 4.25
CA LEU A 503 15.58 21.23 5.55
C LEU A 503 16.02 22.59 6.13
N ASP A 504 16.53 23.49 5.29
CA ASP A 504 16.90 24.84 5.71
C ASP A 504 15.70 25.69 6.13
N ALA A 505 14.57 25.58 5.41
CA ALA A 505 13.33 26.25 5.79
C ALA A 505 12.79 25.70 7.13
N CYS A 506 12.78 24.39 7.32
CA CYS A 506 12.40 23.75 8.58
C CYS A 506 13.29 24.20 9.73
N TRP A 507 14.61 24.19 9.53
CA TRP A 507 15.56 24.66 10.53
C TRP A 507 15.32 26.13 10.90
N THR A 508 15.09 26.97 9.89
CA THR A 508 14.79 28.39 10.09
C THR A 508 13.51 28.57 10.93
N ALA A 509 12.47 27.80 10.64
CA ALA A 509 11.22 27.84 11.39
C ALA A 509 11.44 27.42 12.85
N VAL A 510 12.12 26.30 13.09
CA VAL A 510 12.36 25.78 14.45
C VAL A 510 13.26 26.73 15.26
N ASN A 511 14.34 27.24 14.68
CA ASN A 511 15.26 28.16 15.36
C ASN A 511 14.66 29.55 15.63
N GLN A 512 13.69 30.00 14.82
CA GLN A 512 12.98 31.26 15.06
C GLN A 512 11.81 31.12 16.03
N ALA A 513 11.23 29.94 16.17
CA ALA A 513 10.02 29.73 16.95
C ALA A 513 10.16 30.18 18.42
N PRO A 514 11.19 29.77 19.20
CA PRO A 514 11.36 30.24 20.57
C PRO A 514 11.48 31.77 20.67
N LYS A 515 12.19 32.41 19.72
CA LYS A 515 12.38 33.87 19.67
C LYS A 515 11.08 34.63 19.42
N LYS A 516 10.15 34.01 18.68
CA LYS A 516 8.80 34.53 18.40
C LYS A 516 7.78 34.09 19.46
N GLY A 517 8.20 33.30 20.45
CA GLY A 517 7.32 32.71 21.44
C GLY A 517 6.37 31.65 20.86
N TYR A 518 6.70 31.03 19.73
CA TYR A 518 5.90 29.92 19.19
C TYR A 518 6.22 28.63 19.94
N LEU A 519 5.18 27.81 20.11
CA LEU A 519 5.29 26.48 20.68
C LEU A 519 5.45 25.47 19.55
N ILE A 520 6.28 24.45 19.76
CA ILE A 520 6.50 23.37 18.80
C ILE A 520 6.27 22.05 19.50
N ASN A 521 5.43 21.22 18.89
CA ASN A 521 5.28 19.82 19.20
C ASN A 521 5.73 19.02 17.97
N CYS A 522 6.26 17.82 18.16
CA CYS A 522 6.68 16.98 17.05
C CYS A 522 6.26 15.53 17.28
N PHE A 523 6.10 14.79 16.19
CA PHE A 523 5.57 13.43 16.23
C PHE A 523 6.48 12.53 15.41
N SER A 524 6.80 11.36 15.96
CA SER A 524 7.54 10.35 15.27
C SER A 524 6.62 9.54 14.35
N ARG A 525 7.16 9.03 13.23
CA ARG A 525 6.45 8.11 12.34
C ARG A 525 6.39 6.70 12.96
N PHE A 526 5.80 5.74 12.27
CA PHE A 526 5.80 4.33 12.69
C PHE A 526 7.18 3.67 12.50
N ASP A 527 7.93 4.11 11.49
CA ASP A 527 9.22 3.58 11.07
C ASP A 527 10.38 4.37 11.69
N VAL A 528 10.56 4.24 13.00
CA VAL A 528 11.59 4.99 13.73
C VAL A 528 12.64 4.06 14.30
N ASP A 529 13.87 4.55 14.35
CA ASP A 529 15.01 3.83 14.87
C ASP A 529 15.67 4.61 16.02
N LYS A 530 16.87 4.17 16.42
CA LYS A 530 17.75 4.85 17.38
C LYS A 530 17.13 5.21 18.73
N GLY A 531 16.20 4.38 19.19
CA GLY A 531 15.58 4.55 20.52
C GLY A 531 14.50 5.63 20.56
N LEU A 532 13.93 6.03 19.42
CA LEU A 532 12.66 6.75 19.38
C LEU A 532 11.49 5.75 19.50
N ASP A 533 10.49 6.08 20.30
CA ASP A 533 9.19 5.43 20.31
C ASP A 533 8.42 5.73 19.02
N PRO A 534 7.84 4.70 18.36
CA PRO A 534 7.01 4.87 17.17
C PRO A 534 5.68 5.54 17.48
N SER A 535 5.23 6.42 16.59
CA SER A 535 3.94 7.13 16.68
C SER A 535 3.73 7.84 18.02
N ALA A 536 4.75 8.59 18.45
CA ALA A 536 4.81 9.25 19.74
C ALA A 536 5.13 10.76 19.61
N SER A 537 4.61 11.59 20.52
CA SER A 537 4.68 13.08 20.53
C SER A 537 5.81 13.74 21.35
N TYR A 538 6.94 14.05 20.74
CA TYR A 538 8.07 14.68 21.43
C TYR A 538 7.92 16.18 21.49
N ILE A 539 8.56 16.79 22.48
CA ILE A 539 8.47 18.22 22.72
C ILE A 539 9.79 18.85 22.33
N VAL A 540 9.74 19.82 21.42
CA VAL A 540 10.94 20.58 21.07
C VAL A 540 11.17 21.63 22.14
N LEU A 541 12.18 21.39 22.98
CA LEU A 541 12.51 22.30 24.08
C LEU A 541 13.38 23.46 23.62
N ASP A 542 14.30 23.18 22.71
CA ASP A 542 15.20 24.18 22.15
C ASP A 542 15.91 23.71 20.87
N SER A 543 16.63 24.64 20.23
CA SER A 543 17.48 24.38 19.08
C SER A 543 18.84 25.06 19.23
N TYR A 544 19.90 24.36 18.84
CA TYR A 544 21.27 24.87 18.87
C TYR A 544 21.92 24.78 17.49
N SER A 545 22.60 25.85 17.07
CA SER A 545 23.46 25.82 15.88
C SER A 545 24.82 26.40 16.19
N LYS A 546 25.87 25.66 15.84
CA LYS A 546 27.24 26.17 15.80
C LYS A 546 27.98 25.49 14.65
N ASP A 547 28.73 26.29 13.90
CA ASP A 547 29.40 25.86 12.67
C ASP A 547 28.40 25.17 11.72
N ASP A 548 28.73 24.00 11.18
CA ASP A 548 27.84 23.20 10.30
C ASP A 548 26.90 22.26 11.07
N VAL A 549 26.85 22.34 12.41
CA VAL A 549 26.06 21.45 13.26
C VAL A 549 24.76 22.14 13.71
N LYS A 550 23.63 21.48 13.46
CA LYS A 550 22.27 21.91 13.83
C LYS A 550 21.62 20.83 14.71
N LEU A 551 21.31 21.15 15.97
CA LEU A 551 20.80 20.20 16.97
C LEU A 551 19.44 20.65 17.52
N LEU A 552 18.55 19.68 17.76
CA LEU A 552 17.29 19.90 18.48
C LEU A 552 17.34 19.18 19.82
N GLN A 553 16.87 19.87 20.86
CA GLN A 553 16.64 19.24 22.15
C GLN A 553 15.19 18.77 22.20
N LEU A 554 15.00 17.45 22.24
CA LEU A 554 13.69 16.83 22.34
C LEU A 554 13.46 16.34 23.78
N ALA A 555 12.28 16.59 24.31
CA ALA A 555 11.80 15.92 25.51
C ALA A 555 10.83 14.82 25.13
N ASN A 556 11.09 13.61 25.64
CA ASN A 556 10.12 12.53 25.70
C ASN A 556 9.41 12.59 27.07
N PRO A 557 8.19 13.13 27.17
CA PRO A 557 7.48 13.26 28.45
C PRO A 557 7.04 11.91 29.04
N TRP A 558 7.07 10.81 28.26
CA TRP A 558 6.63 9.47 28.71
C TRP A 558 7.77 8.54 29.15
N LYS A 559 9.03 8.89 28.85
CA LYS A 559 10.25 8.22 29.33
C LYS A 559 10.35 6.72 29.02
N SER A 560 9.77 6.26 27.92
CA SER A 560 9.84 4.84 27.50
C SER A 560 11.22 4.45 26.98
N THR A 561 11.90 5.37 26.29
CA THR A 561 13.17 5.13 25.59
C THR A 561 14.04 6.39 25.58
N GLN A 562 15.33 6.22 25.27
CA GLN A 562 16.30 7.30 25.13
C GLN A 562 16.93 7.26 23.74
N TRP A 563 17.22 8.44 23.20
CA TRP A 563 17.94 8.57 21.93
C TRP A 563 19.33 7.94 22.05
N ASN A 564 19.63 7.00 21.15
CA ASN A 564 20.91 6.28 21.11
C ASN A 564 21.66 6.47 19.77
N GLY A 565 21.21 7.42 18.95
CA GLY A 565 21.93 7.87 17.77
C GLY A 565 22.97 8.95 18.09
N ASP A 566 23.48 9.59 17.05
CA ASP A 566 24.49 10.65 17.18
C ASP A 566 24.00 11.78 18.08
N TRP A 567 24.91 12.36 18.86
CA TRP A 567 24.63 13.40 19.85
C TRP A 567 23.79 12.95 21.06
N ASN A 568 23.73 11.65 21.35
CA ASN A 568 23.21 11.17 22.65
C ASN A 568 24.09 11.66 23.83
N ASP A 569 23.59 11.54 25.07
CA ASP A 569 24.28 12.02 26.29
C ASP A 569 25.73 11.56 26.45
N SER A 570 26.08 10.37 25.92
CA SER A 570 27.41 9.76 26.04
C SER A 570 28.28 9.89 24.79
N ASP A 571 27.80 10.61 23.77
CA ASP A 571 28.46 10.67 22.47
C ASP A 571 29.81 11.42 22.53
N PRO A 572 30.91 10.84 22.02
CA PRO A 572 32.20 11.52 21.97
C PRO A 572 32.25 12.75 21.05
N MET A 573 31.26 12.95 20.16
CA MET A 573 31.16 14.15 19.32
C MET A 573 30.90 15.43 20.12
N TRP A 574 30.43 15.31 21.37
CA TRP A 574 30.29 16.44 22.27
C TRP A 574 31.64 17.05 22.67
N THR A 575 31.91 18.26 22.21
CA THR A 575 33.06 19.06 22.70
C THR A 575 32.78 19.63 24.09
N GLU A 576 33.81 19.86 24.89
CA GLU A 576 33.66 20.48 26.23
C GLU A 576 33.03 21.87 26.17
N GLU A 577 33.27 22.62 25.10
CA GLU A 577 32.63 23.92 24.86
C GLU A 577 31.13 23.77 24.59
N MET A 578 30.72 22.82 23.73
CA MET A 578 29.30 22.52 23.48
C MET A 578 28.60 22.02 24.74
N LYS A 579 29.26 21.13 25.51
CA LYS A 579 28.74 20.66 26.81
C LYS A 579 28.53 21.83 27.76
N SER A 580 29.51 22.73 27.90
CA SER A 580 29.42 23.91 28.77
C SER A 580 28.30 24.87 28.34
N LEU A 581 28.14 25.11 27.03
CA LEU A 581 27.09 25.98 26.50
C LEU A 581 25.71 25.39 26.78
N ILE A 582 25.51 24.09 26.49
CA ILE A 582 24.23 23.43 26.72
C ILE A 582 23.95 23.28 28.22
N GLN A 583 24.97 23.04 29.05
CA GLN A 583 24.82 22.96 30.51
C GLN A 583 24.37 24.30 31.10
N SER A 584 25.02 25.40 30.70
CA SER A 584 24.61 26.76 31.11
C SER A 584 23.19 27.13 30.64
N PHE A 585 22.75 26.55 29.52
CA PHE A 585 21.42 26.74 28.97
C PHE A 585 20.35 25.93 29.72
N ILE A 586 20.64 24.67 30.05
CA ILE A 586 19.80 23.83 30.91
C ILE A 586 19.62 24.49 32.28
N GLU A 587 20.70 25.02 32.86
CA GLU A 587 20.67 25.71 34.15
C GLU A 587 19.87 27.02 34.12
N LYS A 588 19.85 27.77 33.00
CA LYS A 588 19.03 28.98 32.82
C LYS A 588 17.52 28.71 32.75
N LYS A 589 17.09 27.56 32.20
CA LYS A 589 15.67 27.16 32.22
C LYS A 589 15.28 26.45 33.53
N ASN A 590 16.25 26.02 34.34
CA ASN A 590 16.02 25.39 35.64
C ASN A 590 15.58 26.34 36.77
N THR A 591 15.21 27.60 36.49
CA THR A 591 14.42 28.39 37.46
C THR A 591 13.04 27.77 37.76
N PHE A 592 12.63 26.75 37.00
CA PHE A 592 11.47 25.90 37.28
C PHE A 592 11.81 24.44 37.66
N SER A 593 13.08 24.06 37.87
CA SER A 593 13.44 22.65 38.02
C SER A 593 14.29 22.35 39.26
N SER A 594 13.75 21.47 40.11
CA SER A 594 14.48 20.78 41.16
C SER A 594 14.06 19.31 41.21
N SER A 595 14.30 18.54 40.15
CA SER A 595 14.49 17.08 40.25
C SER A 595 14.67 16.46 38.86
N SER A 596 15.90 16.01 38.57
CA SER A 596 16.25 14.72 37.92
C SER A 596 15.50 14.22 36.66
N ALA A 597 14.64 15.01 36.02
CA ALA A 597 13.74 14.54 34.97
C ALA A 597 14.10 14.99 33.55
N ILE A 598 15.14 15.82 33.38
CA ILE A 598 15.63 16.28 32.09
C ILE A 598 16.99 15.63 31.86
N ARG A 599 17.02 14.54 31.10
CA ARG A 599 18.24 13.98 30.48
C ARG A 599 17.98 13.95 28.97
N LYS A 600 18.98 14.36 28.20
CA LYS A 600 18.86 14.97 26.88
C LYS A 600 18.51 13.97 25.78
#